data_AF-A0A2N0RS75-F1
#
_entry.id   AF-A0A2N0RS75-F1
#
_cell.length_a   1.000
_cell.length_b   1.000
_cell.length_c   1.000
_cell.angle_alpha   90.00
_cell.angle_beta   90.00
_cell.angle_gamma   90.00
#
_symmetry.space_group_name_H-M   'P 1'
#
loop_
_entity.id
_entity.type
_entity.pdbx_description
1 polymer ?
#
loop_
_entity_poly.entity_id
_entity_poly.type
_entity_poly.pdbx_seq_one_letter_code
_entity_poly.pdbx_strand_id
1 'polypeptide(L)'
;NDFIKTVGGVVSAIDPYVTLIETASGLIKLIIEICQAAEYNKKICRALAERVGITVGALELLKLRQEKELRDEVYYDAFNKFIYILEKIKNYIDEISNIQGFRRYAKAIFVKEKFM
;
A
#
# COMPACT_ATOMS: atom_id res chain seq x y z
N ASN A 1 -11.08 9.96 25.22
CA ASN A 1 -9.75 9.51 25.69
C ASN A 1 -8.82 10.70 25.56
N ASP A 2 -8.62 11.44 26.64
CA ASP A 2 -7.82 12.67 26.66
C ASP A 2 -6.35 12.32 26.44
N PHE A 3 -5.72 12.92 25.41
CA PHE A 3 -4.27 12.89 25.26
C PHE A 3 -3.67 14.30 25.40
N ILE A 4 -3.54 14.66 26.70
CA ILE A 4 -2.46 15.39 27.39
C ILE A 4 -2.17 16.86 27.02
N LYS A 5 -2.32 17.73 28.04
CA LYS A 5 -1.57 18.98 28.26
C LYS A 5 -0.24 18.69 28.96
N THR A 6 0.89 19.30 28.54
CA THR A 6 1.77 20.19 29.35
C THR A 6 2.92 20.77 28.49
N VAL A 7 3.31 22.00 28.86
CA VAL A 7 4.11 23.05 28.22
C VAL A 7 5.62 22.74 28.08
N GLY A 8 6.22 23.07 26.92
CA GLY A 8 7.68 23.27 26.77
C GLY A 8 8.31 22.58 25.56
N GLY A 9 8.20 23.17 24.37
CA GLY A 9 8.77 22.64 23.12
C GLY A 9 7.67 22.11 22.20
N VAL A 10 7.70 22.54 20.93
CA VAL A 10 6.63 22.27 19.94
C VAL A 10 6.48 20.77 19.70
N VAL A 11 5.62 20.11 20.48
CA VAL A 11 5.05 18.80 20.11
C VAL A 11 3.80 19.11 19.32
N SER A 12 3.96 19.31 18.01
CA SER A 12 2.82 19.29 17.09
C SER A 12 2.26 17.88 17.15
N ALA A 13 1.10 17.69 17.78
CA ALA A 13 0.37 16.43 17.69
C ALA A 13 0.19 16.11 16.21
N ILE A 14 0.87 15.07 15.72
CA ILE A 14 0.72 14.62 14.34
C ILE A 14 -0.70 14.09 14.25
N ASP A 15 -1.46 14.69 13.36
CA ASP A 15 -2.81 14.28 13.05
C ASP A 15 -2.80 12.82 12.59
N PRO A 16 -3.50 11.89 13.28
CA PRO A 16 -3.54 10.48 12.90
C PRO A 16 -3.92 10.26 11.43
N TYR A 17 -4.71 11.18 10.86
CA TYR A 17 -5.07 11.14 9.45
C TYR A 17 -3.88 11.40 8.51
N VAL A 18 -3.02 12.36 8.83
CA VAL A 18 -1.80 12.65 8.06
C VAL A 18 -0.88 11.42 8.05
N THR A 19 -0.78 10.73 9.19
CA THR A 19 -0.03 9.47 9.29
C THR A 19 -0.58 8.38 8.38
N LEU A 20 -1.92 8.28 8.22
CA LEU A 20 -2.53 7.27 7.34
C LEU A 20 -2.23 7.55 5.86
N ILE A 21 -2.34 8.81 5.41
CA ILE A 21 -1.96 9.19 4.04
C ILE A 21 -0.50 8.84 3.78
N GLU A 22 0.40 9.24 4.67
CA GLU A 22 1.84 9.01 4.49
C GLU A 22 2.18 7.52 4.45
N THR A 23 1.52 6.72 5.30
CA THR A 23 1.64 5.25 5.30
C THR A 23 1.21 4.66 3.96
N ALA A 24 0.04 5.05 3.45
CA ALA A 24 -0.47 4.58 2.16
C ALA A 24 0.44 5.00 1.00
N SER A 25 0.87 6.27 0.96
CA SER A 25 1.80 6.79 -0.05
C SER A 25 3.14 6.04 -0.04
N GLY A 26 3.67 5.72 1.14
CA GLY A 26 4.88 4.92 1.30
C GLY A 26 4.74 3.51 0.74
N LEU A 27 3.62 2.83 1.03
CA LEU A 27 3.33 1.50 0.48
C LEU A 27 3.19 1.51 -1.04
N ILE A 28 2.49 2.52 -1.60
CA ILE A 28 2.34 2.67 -3.05
C ILE A 28 3.70 2.85 -3.72
N LYS A 29 4.57 3.70 -3.16
CA LYS A 29 5.93 3.89 -3.67
C LYS A 29 6.71 2.58 -3.69
N LEU A 30 6.69 1.83 -2.59
CA LEU A 30 7.37 0.54 -2.50
C LEU A 30 6.81 -0.49 -3.49
N ILE A 31 5.50 -0.53 -3.70
CA ILE A 31 4.86 -1.38 -4.70
C ILE A 31 5.37 -1.06 -6.11
N ILE A 32 5.43 0.23 -6.44
CA ILE A 32 5.92 0.68 -7.75
C ILE A 32 7.39 0.29 -7.93
N GLU A 33 8.24 0.50 -6.92
CA GLU A 33 9.66 0.14 -6.96
C GLU A 33 9.89 -1.37 -7.17
N ILE A 34 9.19 -2.23 -6.42
CA ILE A 34 9.25 -3.68 -6.60
C ILE A 34 8.81 -4.09 -8.00
N CYS A 35 7.69 -3.52 -8.49
CA CYS A 35 7.18 -3.80 -9.82
C CYS A 35 8.12 -3.34 -10.94
N GLN A 36 8.86 -2.24 -10.75
CA GLN A 36 9.87 -1.75 -11.69
C GLN A 36 11.12 -2.64 -11.72
N ALA A 37 11.51 -3.18 -10.57
CA ALA A 37 12.65 -4.09 -10.44
C ALA A 37 12.33 -5.55 -10.86
N ALA A 38 11.07 -5.88 -11.10
CA ALA A 38 10.64 -7.26 -11.35
C ALA A 38 11.28 -7.89 -12.60
N GLU A 39 11.95 -9.02 -12.41
CA GLU A 39 12.53 -9.82 -13.50
C GLU A 39 11.49 -10.72 -14.18
N TYR A 40 10.49 -11.17 -13.41
CA TYR A 40 9.40 -12.06 -13.85
C TYR A 40 8.03 -11.37 -13.72
N ASN A 41 7.01 -11.95 -14.36
CA ASN A 41 5.62 -11.46 -14.28
C ASN A 41 5.44 -9.96 -14.61
N LYS A 42 6.31 -9.41 -15.47
CA LYS A 42 6.38 -7.98 -15.81
C LYS A 42 5.04 -7.37 -16.24
N LYS A 43 4.19 -8.11 -16.94
CA LYS A 43 2.85 -7.64 -17.34
C LYS A 43 1.94 -7.42 -16.12
N ILE A 44 1.96 -8.35 -15.16
CA ILE A 44 1.19 -8.25 -13.91
C ILE A 44 1.74 -7.12 -13.05
N CYS A 45 3.07 -7.05 -12.88
CA CYS A 45 3.73 -5.98 -12.14
C CYS A 45 3.42 -4.59 -12.71
N ARG A 46 3.48 -4.43 -14.04
CA ARG A 46 3.10 -3.17 -14.71
C ARG A 46 1.65 -2.79 -14.43
N ALA A 47 0.71 -3.71 -14.64
CA ALA A 47 -0.71 -3.44 -14.40
C ALA A 47 -1.00 -3.08 -12.94
N LEU A 48 -0.31 -3.70 -11.98
CA LEU A 48 -0.45 -3.36 -10.56
C LEU A 48 0.14 -1.99 -10.25
N ALA A 49 1.34 -1.67 -10.76
CA ALA A 49 1.97 -0.37 -10.60
C ALA A 49 1.10 0.77 -11.15
N GLU A 50 0.50 0.58 -12.33
CA GLU A 50 -0.43 1.55 -12.93
C GLU A 50 -1.66 1.77 -12.04
N ARG A 51 -2.29 0.70 -11.56
CA ARG A 51 -3.50 0.78 -10.71
C ARG A 51 -3.23 1.50 -9.38
N VAL A 52 -2.14 1.17 -8.69
CA VAL A 52 -1.81 1.87 -7.43
C VAL A 52 -1.33 3.30 -7.71
N GLY A 53 -0.66 3.55 -8.83
CA GLY A 53 -0.18 4.87 -9.22
C GLY A 53 -1.31 5.89 -9.41
N ILE A 54 -2.47 5.46 -9.91
CA ILE A 54 -3.66 6.33 -10.05
C ILE A 54 -4.09 6.92 -8.70
N THR A 55 -3.90 6.18 -7.60
CA THR A 55 -4.33 6.61 -6.26
C THR A 55 -3.46 7.73 -5.68
N VAL A 56 -2.23 7.92 -6.18
CA VAL A 56 -1.30 8.95 -5.68
C VAL A 56 -1.90 10.34 -5.79
N GLY A 57 -2.51 10.67 -6.93
CA GLY A 57 -3.13 11.99 -7.13
C GLY A 57 -4.26 12.26 -6.14
N ALA A 58 -5.07 11.23 -5.82
CA ALA A 58 -6.14 11.36 -4.84
C ALA A 58 -5.58 11.58 -3.43
N LEU A 59 -4.53 10.86 -3.04
CA LEU A 59 -3.89 11.04 -1.73
C LEU A 59 -3.27 12.43 -1.57
N GLU A 60 -2.60 12.96 -2.60
CA GLU A 60 -2.04 14.31 -2.58
C GLU A 60 -3.15 15.38 -2.47
N LEU A 61 -4.26 15.20 -3.18
CA LEU A 61 -5.41 16.09 -3.05
C LEU A 61 -6.01 16.07 -1.64
N LEU A 62 -6.14 14.88 -1.03
CA LEU A 62 -6.63 14.74 0.34
C LEU A 62 -5.69 15.43 1.35
N LYS A 63 -4.38 15.28 1.17
CA LYS A 63 -3.36 15.96 2.00
C LYS A 63 -3.45 17.48 1.88
N LEU A 64 -3.60 18.00 0.66
CA LEU A 64 -3.69 19.44 0.40
C LEU A 64 -4.94 20.07 1.03
N ARG A 65 -6.08 19.39 0.92
CA ARG A 65 -7.36 19.95 1.37
C ARG A 65 -7.53 19.94 2.89
N GLN A 66 -6.81 19.07 3.60
CA GLN A 66 -6.93 18.89 5.06
C GLN A 66 -8.40 18.79 5.52
N GLU A 67 -9.25 18.11 4.73
CA GLU A 67 -10.69 18.13 4.95
C GLU A 67 -11.03 17.59 6.34
N LYS A 68 -11.80 18.36 7.12
CA LYS A 68 -12.15 17.98 8.50
C LYS A 68 -13.02 16.72 8.56
N GLU A 69 -13.76 16.42 7.49
CA GLU A 69 -14.59 15.22 7.35
C GLU A 69 -13.76 13.93 7.32
N LEU A 70 -12.47 14.02 6.96
CA LEU A 70 -11.54 12.89 6.95
C LEU A 70 -11.16 12.40 8.36
N ARG A 71 -11.65 13.08 9.41
CA ARG A 71 -11.44 12.76 10.82
C ARG A 71 -12.58 11.92 11.42
N ASP A 72 -13.58 11.55 10.61
CA ASP A 72 -14.65 10.64 11.03
C ASP A 72 -14.17 9.17 10.96
N GLU A 73 -14.71 8.34 11.84
CA GLU A 73 -14.38 6.92 12.02
C GLU A 73 -14.55 6.13 10.71
N VAL A 74 -15.58 6.48 9.92
CA VAL A 74 -15.83 5.86 8.61
C VAL A 74 -14.65 6.04 7.64
N TYR A 75 -14.05 7.24 7.63
CA TYR A 75 -12.89 7.52 6.79
C TYR A 75 -11.64 6.83 7.33
N TYR A 76 -11.47 6.80 8.65
CA TYR A 76 -10.38 6.09 9.30
C TYR A 76 -10.39 4.59 8.95
N ASP A 77 -11.55 3.94 9.04
CA ASP A 77 -11.74 2.54 8.68
C ASP A 77 -11.51 2.28 7.19
N ALA A 78 -11.97 3.18 6.32
CA ALA A 78 -11.72 3.07 4.88
C ALA A 78 -10.22 3.15 4.57
N PHE A 79 -9.48 4.05 5.22
CA PHE A 79 -8.03 4.15 5.06
C PHE A 79 -7.29 2.91 5.57
N ASN A 80 -7.67 2.37 6.72
CA ASN A 80 -7.08 1.13 7.22
C ASN A 80 -7.32 -0.05 6.28
N LYS A 81 -8.53 -0.17 5.73
CA LYS A 81 -8.82 -1.20 4.70
C LYS A 81 -7.98 -0.98 3.44
N PHE A 82 -7.81 0.27 3.02
CA PHE A 82 -6.97 0.60 1.87
C PHE A 82 -5.50 0.20 2.12
N ILE A 83 -4.93 0.58 3.26
CA ILE A 83 -3.57 0.19 3.68
C ILE A 83 -3.43 -1.34 3.71
N TYR A 84 -4.39 -2.05 4.29
CA TYR A 84 -4.39 -3.52 4.32
C TYR A 84 -4.34 -4.13 2.91
N ILE A 85 -5.12 -3.59 1.96
CA ILE A 85 -5.08 -4.06 0.57
C ILE A 85 -3.74 -3.75 -0.09
N LEU A 86 -3.14 -2.58 0.16
CA LEU A 86 -1.79 -2.25 -0.34
C LEU A 86 -0.74 -3.23 0.21
N GLU A 87 -0.79 -3.60 1.48
CA GLU A 87 0.10 -4.62 2.06
C GLU A 87 -0.07 -5.99 1.38
N LYS A 88 -1.32 -6.41 1.10
CA LYS A 88 -1.59 -7.64 0.36
C LYS A 88 -1.02 -7.59 -1.05
N ILE A 89 -1.17 -6.46 -1.75
CA ILE A 89 -0.57 -6.25 -3.07
C ILE A 89 0.95 -6.34 -2.98
N LYS A 90 1.57 -5.64 -2.03
CA LYS A 90 3.03 -5.67 -1.80
C LYS A 90 3.53 -7.09 -1.58
N ASN A 91 2.88 -7.87 -0.73
CA ASN A 91 3.32 -9.24 -0.46
C ASN A 91 3.14 -10.13 -1.69
N TYR A 92 2.04 -9.98 -2.43
CA TYR A 92 1.82 -10.72 -3.66
C TYR A 92 2.90 -10.43 -4.72
N ILE A 93 3.21 -9.14 -4.97
CA ILE A 93 4.23 -8.77 -5.95
C ILE A 93 5.63 -9.23 -5.54
N ASP A 94 5.95 -9.22 -4.25
CA ASP A 94 7.23 -9.70 -3.73
C ASP A 94 7.42 -11.20 -4.04
N GLU A 95 6.34 -11.98 -3.88
CA GLU A 95 6.34 -13.38 -4.28
C GLU A 95 6.51 -13.56 -5.80
N ILE A 96 5.75 -12.84 -6.63
CA ILE A 96 5.73 -13.13 -8.07
C ILE A 96 6.85 -12.44 -8.88
N SER A 97 7.51 -11.43 -8.31
CA SER A 97 8.54 -10.64 -9.02
C SER A 97 9.91 -11.34 -9.07
N ASN A 98 10.20 -12.24 -8.12
CA ASN A 98 11.49 -12.91 -7.98
C ASN A 98 11.48 -14.38 -8.48
N ILE A 99 12.64 -14.88 -8.88
CA ILE A 99 12.87 -16.23 -9.41
C ILE A 99 12.39 -17.34 -8.47
N GLN A 100 12.52 -17.16 -7.15
CA GLN A 100 12.11 -18.16 -6.17
C GLN A 100 10.59 -18.37 -6.18
N GLY A 101 9.82 -17.29 -6.18
CA GLY A 101 8.37 -17.41 -6.26
C GLY A 101 7.91 -17.83 -7.64
N PHE A 102 8.54 -17.35 -8.73
CA PHE A 102 8.26 -17.88 -10.08
C PHE A 102 8.45 -19.40 -10.16
N ARG A 103 9.56 -19.93 -9.63
CA ARG A 103 9.80 -21.39 -9.55
C ARG A 103 8.74 -22.12 -8.74
N ARG A 104 8.29 -21.55 -7.61
CA ARG A 104 7.20 -22.11 -6.79
C ARG A 104 5.90 -22.21 -7.58
N TYR A 105 5.52 -21.13 -8.28
CA TYR A 105 4.31 -21.10 -9.11
C TYR A 105 4.40 -22.08 -10.29
N ALA A 106 5.51 -22.09 -11.03
CA ALA A 106 5.73 -23.03 -12.14
C ALA A 106 5.65 -24.49 -11.67
N LYS A 107 6.22 -24.80 -10.49
CA LYS A 107 6.11 -26.14 -9.88
C LYS A 107 4.67 -26.49 -9.52
N ALA A 108 3.91 -25.57 -8.94
CA ALA A 108 2.50 -25.79 -8.59
C ALA A 108 1.64 -26.05 -9.84
N ILE A 109 1.84 -25.28 -10.92
CA ILE A 109 1.18 -25.47 -12.21
C ILE A 109 1.50 -26.85 -12.78
N PHE A 110 2.79 -27.22 -12.82
CA PHE A 110 3.21 -28.53 -13.31
C PHE A 110 2.58 -29.71 -12.53
N VAL A 111 2.48 -29.60 -11.20
CA VAL A 111 1.82 -30.63 -10.38
C VAL A 111 0.33 -30.71 -10.70
N LYS A 112 -0.35 -29.56 -10.84
CA LYS A 112 -1.77 -29.53 -11.23
C LYS A 112 -1.97 -30.23 -12.58
N GLU A 113 -1.25 -29.83 -13.62
CA GLU A 113 -1.41 -30.40 -14.96
C GLU A 113 -1.09 -31.90 -15.03
N LYS A 114 -0.17 -32.37 -14.19
CA LYS A 114 0.26 -33.77 -14.19
C LYS A 114 -0.65 -34.69 -13.37
N PHE A 115 -1.33 -34.17 -12.34
CA PHE A 115 -1.98 -35.00 -11.32
C PHE A 115 -3.43 -34.61 -10.98
N MET A 116 -3.97 -33.53 -11.56
CA MET A 116 -5.38 -33.10 -11.40
C MET A 116 -6.04 -32.94 -12.77
#